data_AF-A0A6T7K5W3-F1
#
_entry.id   AF-A0A6T7K5W3-F1
#
_cell.length_a   1.000
_cell.length_b   1.000
_cell.length_c   1.000
_cell.angle_alpha   90.00
_cell.angle_beta   90.00
_cell.angle_gamma   90.00
#
_symmetry.space_group_name_H-M   'P 1'
#
loop_
_entity.id
_entity.type
_entity.pdbx_description
1 polymer ?
#
loop_
_entity_poly.entity_id
_entity_poly.type
_entity_poly.pdbx_seq_one_letter_code
_entity_poly.pdbx_strand_id
1 'polypeptide(L)'
;CYTDCQEAQGRTLENLDRHTVVCPEGHLLGAFRFVRCDGNQDEFRYVAECRAAGELSPATEHVSVCLSNRHGTIDMMWGLGFNCPLGSALTEFALATSTSDPGSSIRAKCTSSEQVHYKYKCRASPAVTYSWEHTMSCISVTNRHLEWLAKQDVVCPPGSFMTGHRYDACLLARQYIASCTAAIAAPPPFPKSPPSSPIADNLRARHLVAYLHGWQLSMDTALAYAHVCESAATNDTAFATFKKHPVYKYVLEHTPVWDGAQLLKYVNQSQPRLLRAPLLEQFRRNDMLGGASPHDYGGAIGELSPSTLKYIANLAQLLSVFGDDAVRDATVCEIGGGYGGMAHVVLSYQRHGGSNRSGARYRTYDLLQTTMLQRRYLGELGWTAPQAWAGVLDFNAEPPEVCDIVISHNALSELDGPAQLVYGEKLLVRARVGIHIGINIITKADLQPWVDLLARNRFAISYLPTPTRSPTDEQSRCAELVARAGAGADGATAPSLKDKMLYCDAKTKQQLRKVWFGGSHPSHPPPSPAPTTPPPPTPPPPSSSPTPSPPPSSSPPHSHSGMSDGASATLVIAYIAFALGILALGAAVMAKSAVAKGTTTGVSREAGKFERRRIASRKE
;
A
#
# COMPACT_ATOMS: atom_id res chain seq x y z
N CYS A 1 26.76 -25.16 10.22
CA CYS A 1 28.10 -24.57 10.43
C CYS A 1 28.07 -23.70 11.68
N TYR A 2 29.23 -23.35 12.23
CA TYR A 2 29.33 -22.46 13.39
C TYR A 2 30.56 -21.55 13.26
N THR A 3 30.53 -20.39 13.90
CA THR A 3 31.71 -19.52 14.06
C THR A 3 32.51 -19.93 15.29
N ASP A 4 33.73 -19.44 15.40
CA ASP A 4 34.49 -19.52 16.64
C ASP A 4 33.77 -18.79 17.79
N CYS A 5 34.09 -19.22 19.01
CA CYS A 5 33.63 -18.58 20.24
C CYS A 5 34.36 -17.27 20.45
N GLN A 6 33.61 -16.20 20.68
CA GLN A 6 34.13 -14.86 20.91
C GLN A 6 33.37 -14.19 22.05
N GLU A 7 34.05 -13.36 22.82
CA GLU A 7 33.44 -12.62 23.92
C GLU A 7 32.34 -11.69 23.40
N ALA A 8 31.11 -11.86 23.90
CA ALA A 8 29.95 -11.05 23.51
C ALA A 8 29.10 -10.57 24.69
N GLN A 9 29.25 -11.13 25.88
CA GLN A 9 28.48 -10.70 27.05
C GLN A 9 28.81 -9.25 27.44
N GLY A 10 27.80 -8.39 27.48
CA GLY A 10 27.98 -6.97 27.78
C GLY A 10 28.70 -6.18 26.68
N ARG A 11 28.97 -6.81 25.53
CA ARG A 11 29.63 -6.17 24.38
C ARG A 11 28.61 -5.49 23.47
N THR A 12 29.13 -4.57 22.67
CA THR A 12 28.37 -3.72 21.75
C THR A 12 28.43 -4.27 20.32
N LEU A 13 27.65 -3.67 19.42
CA LEU A 13 27.36 -4.19 18.08
C LEU A 13 28.60 -4.44 17.23
N GLU A 14 29.64 -3.61 17.39
CA GLU A 14 30.92 -3.75 16.70
C GLU A 14 31.58 -5.10 16.95
N ASN A 15 31.39 -5.73 18.12
CA ASN A 15 31.99 -7.03 18.42
C ASN A 15 31.41 -8.18 17.57
N LEU A 16 30.31 -7.95 16.84
CA LEU A 16 29.82 -8.92 15.86
C LEU A 16 30.74 -9.04 14.63
N ASP A 17 31.65 -8.11 14.41
CA ASP A 17 32.59 -8.17 13.28
C ASP A 17 33.58 -9.34 13.33
N ARG A 18 33.68 -9.99 14.50
CA ARG A 18 34.47 -11.20 14.73
C ARG A 18 33.79 -12.48 14.25
N HIS A 19 32.53 -12.37 13.84
CA HIS A 19 31.74 -13.51 13.41
C HIS A 19 31.45 -13.44 11.91
N THR A 20 31.91 -14.44 11.17
CA THR A 20 31.58 -14.63 9.75
C THR A 20 30.82 -15.93 9.58
N VAL A 21 29.53 -15.84 9.26
CA VAL A 21 28.71 -17.02 8.95
C VAL A 21 28.94 -17.38 7.50
N VAL A 22 29.47 -18.58 7.24
CA VAL A 22 29.75 -19.10 5.89
C VAL A 22 29.08 -20.46 5.71
N CYS A 23 28.28 -20.62 4.67
CA CYS A 23 27.77 -21.92 4.24
C CYS A 23 28.80 -22.66 3.37
N PRO A 24 28.89 -24.01 3.49
CA PRO A 24 29.72 -24.81 2.59
C PRO A 24 29.34 -24.62 1.12
N GLU A 25 30.24 -24.98 0.21
CA GLU A 25 29.94 -24.97 -1.22
C GLU A 25 28.70 -25.82 -1.54
N GLY A 26 27.89 -25.37 -2.50
CA GLY A 26 26.61 -26.00 -2.86
C GLY A 26 25.48 -25.85 -1.83
N HIS A 27 25.69 -25.08 -0.75
CA HIS A 27 24.68 -24.86 0.28
C HIS A 27 24.27 -23.38 0.39
N LEU A 28 23.00 -23.17 0.72
CA LEU A 28 22.42 -21.87 1.04
C LEU A 28 22.03 -21.83 2.52
N LEU A 29 22.02 -20.64 3.13
CA LEU A 29 21.63 -20.46 4.52
C LEU A 29 20.12 -20.68 4.66
N GLY A 30 19.70 -21.50 5.61
CA GLY A 30 18.28 -21.72 5.95
C GLY A 30 17.90 -21.14 7.31
N ALA A 31 18.83 -21.14 8.27
CA ALA A 31 18.62 -20.57 9.58
C ALA A 31 19.94 -20.16 10.24
N PHE A 32 19.89 -19.27 11.22
CA PHE A 32 20.98 -19.03 12.15
C PHE A 32 20.46 -18.64 13.54
N ARG A 33 21.29 -18.88 14.55
CA ARG A 33 21.06 -18.45 15.93
C ARG A 33 22.37 -18.08 16.58
N PHE A 34 22.31 -17.12 17.50
CA PHE A 34 23.46 -16.76 18.32
C PHE A 34 23.39 -17.55 19.62
N VAL A 35 24.41 -18.31 19.97
CA VAL A 35 24.37 -19.21 21.14
C VAL A 35 25.59 -19.00 22.01
N ARG A 36 25.40 -19.22 23.32
CA ARG A 36 26.51 -19.24 24.28
C ARG A 36 27.38 -20.47 24.02
N CYS A 37 28.69 -20.32 24.20
CA CYS A 37 29.64 -21.42 24.07
C CYS A 37 29.68 -22.29 25.32
N ASP A 38 29.99 -23.57 25.15
CA ASP A 38 30.14 -24.50 26.27
C ASP A 38 31.43 -24.18 27.03
N GLY A 39 31.36 -24.07 28.36
CA GLY A 39 32.53 -23.88 29.22
C GLY A 39 33.00 -22.43 29.43
N ASN A 40 32.45 -21.45 28.70
CA ASN A 40 32.70 -20.03 28.96
C ASN A 40 31.40 -19.23 28.91
N GLN A 41 31.05 -18.56 30.01
CA GLN A 41 29.81 -17.80 30.09
C GLN A 41 29.84 -16.54 29.21
N ASP A 42 31.00 -15.93 28.99
CA ASP A 42 31.04 -14.64 28.31
C ASP A 42 31.18 -14.76 26.79
N GLU A 43 31.40 -15.98 26.28
CA GLU A 43 31.60 -16.27 24.87
C GLU A 43 30.36 -16.80 24.16
N PHE A 44 30.17 -16.31 22.93
CA PHE A 44 29.07 -16.67 22.05
C PHE A 44 29.59 -16.98 20.66
N ARG A 45 28.76 -17.66 19.86
CA ARG A 45 29.01 -17.94 18.45
C ARG A 45 27.71 -18.00 17.67
N TYR A 46 27.79 -17.80 16.36
CA TYR A 46 26.68 -18.19 15.49
C TYR A 46 26.68 -19.69 15.26
N VAL A 47 25.50 -20.30 15.31
CA VAL A 47 25.21 -21.63 14.79
C VAL A 47 24.22 -21.46 13.64
N ALA A 48 24.64 -21.84 12.44
CA ALA A 48 23.88 -21.70 11.22
C ALA A 48 23.50 -23.08 10.64
N GLU A 49 22.28 -23.18 10.14
CA GLU A 49 21.79 -24.30 9.37
C GLU A 49 21.90 -23.96 7.88
N CYS A 50 22.77 -24.67 7.18
CA CYS A 50 22.93 -24.55 5.74
C CYS A 50 22.32 -25.78 5.07
N ARG A 51 21.59 -25.57 3.98
CA ARG A 51 20.84 -26.59 3.26
C ARG A 51 21.37 -26.71 1.84
N ALA A 52 21.50 -27.92 1.33
CA ALA A 52 21.97 -28.17 -0.03
C ALA A 52 21.00 -27.53 -1.04
N ALA A 53 21.55 -26.90 -2.07
CA ALA A 53 20.80 -26.09 -3.01
C ALA A 53 21.28 -26.28 -4.45
N GLY A 54 21.25 -27.51 -4.95
CA GLY A 54 21.48 -27.85 -6.36
C GLY A 54 22.61 -27.06 -7.04
N GLU A 55 22.37 -26.62 -8.27
CA GLU A 55 23.29 -25.75 -9.00
C GLU A 55 23.21 -24.31 -8.48
N LEU A 56 24.37 -23.78 -8.09
CA LEU A 56 24.54 -22.41 -7.63
C LEU A 56 25.50 -21.66 -8.55
N SER A 57 25.14 -20.45 -8.90
CA SER A 57 26.04 -19.50 -9.57
C SER A 57 27.24 -19.11 -8.67
N PRO A 58 28.28 -18.46 -9.23
CA PRO A 58 29.32 -17.83 -8.44
C PRO A 58 28.74 -16.83 -7.44
N ALA A 59 29.36 -16.73 -6.26
CA ALA A 59 28.94 -15.80 -5.23
C ALA A 59 29.14 -14.35 -5.69
N THR A 60 28.13 -13.53 -5.48
CA THR A 60 28.18 -12.07 -5.64
C THR A 60 28.24 -11.41 -4.27
N GLU A 61 29.12 -10.44 -4.09
CA GLU A 61 29.31 -9.73 -2.83
C GLU A 61 28.48 -8.44 -2.80
N HIS A 62 27.87 -8.18 -1.64
CA HIS A 62 26.97 -7.06 -1.40
C HIS A 62 27.23 -6.45 -0.02
N VAL A 63 26.74 -5.23 0.17
CA VAL A 63 26.80 -4.54 1.46
C VAL A 63 25.50 -3.83 1.79
N SER A 64 25.15 -3.82 3.08
CA SER A 64 24.02 -3.06 3.59
C SER A 64 24.31 -1.55 3.63
N VAL A 65 23.31 -0.78 4.04
CA VAL A 65 23.51 0.62 4.43
C VAL A 65 24.44 0.71 5.65
N CYS A 66 25.15 1.84 5.76
CA CYS A 66 26.01 2.14 6.90
C CYS A 66 25.19 2.76 8.03
N LEU A 67 25.37 2.27 9.25
CA LEU A 67 24.79 2.87 10.45
C LEU A 67 25.85 3.35 11.43
N SER A 68 25.63 4.52 12.03
CA SER A 68 26.45 5.02 13.11
C SER A 68 26.28 4.17 14.37
N ASN A 69 27.40 3.68 14.90
CA ASN A 69 27.47 2.80 16.06
C ASN A 69 27.67 3.53 17.40
N ARG A 70 27.43 4.85 17.45
CA ARG A 70 27.69 5.70 18.65
C ARG A 70 27.04 5.24 19.97
N HIS A 71 26.08 4.30 19.91
CA HIS A 71 25.43 3.75 21.10
C HIS A 71 25.42 2.22 21.18
N GLY A 72 26.05 1.50 20.24
CA GLY A 72 26.50 0.11 20.42
C GLY A 72 25.49 -1.00 20.78
N THR A 73 24.23 -0.71 21.04
CA THR A 73 23.26 -1.70 21.53
C THR A 73 22.49 -2.35 20.38
N ILE A 74 21.94 -3.55 20.63
CA ILE A 74 21.32 -4.36 19.57
C ILE A 74 20.05 -3.73 18.99
N ASP A 75 19.41 -2.77 19.68
CA ASP A 75 18.25 -2.05 19.15
C ASP A 75 18.58 -1.17 17.94
N MET A 76 19.86 -0.85 17.70
CA MET A 76 20.33 -0.13 16.51
C MET A 76 20.36 -0.98 15.24
N MET A 77 20.24 -2.32 15.34
CA MET A 77 20.26 -3.22 14.17
C MET A 77 19.09 -3.01 13.20
N TRP A 78 18.06 -2.23 13.58
CA TRP A 78 16.87 -2.00 12.76
C TRP A 78 17.15 -1.38 11.39
N GLY A 79 18.24 -0.60 11.26
CA GLY A 79 18.65 -0.04 9.98
C GLY A 79 19.62 -0.92 9.19
N LEU A 80 20.07 -2.07 9.72
CA LEU A 80 21.06 -2.94 9.08
C LEU A 80 20.44 -4.07 8.25
N GLY A 81 19.17 -3.95 7.89
CA GLY A 81 18.53 -4.94 7.04
C GLY A 81 19.22 -5.08 5.68
N PHE A 82 19.27 -6.30 5.17
CA PHE A 82 19.75 -6.56 3.81
C PHE A 82 18.98 -7.71 3.15
N ASN A 83 18.95 -7.69 1.82
CA ASN A 83 18.38 -8.74 0.98
C ASN A 83 19.33 -9.06 -0.17
N CYS A 84 19.37 -10.33 -0.54
CA CYS A 84 19.95 -10.80 -1.77
C CYS A 84 19.11 -10.36 -2.97
N PRO A 85 19.72 -10.14 -4.14
CA PRO A 85 18.98 -9.90 -5.38
C PRO A 85 17.97 -11.02 -5.67
N LEU A 86 16.90 -10.69 -6.41
CA LEU A 86 15.90 -11.65 -6.84
C LEU A 86 16.56 -12.85 -7.55
N GLY A 87 16.05 -14.05 -7.26
CA GLY A 87 16.63 -15.29 -7.78
C GLY A 87 17.89 -15.76 -7.05
N SER A 88 18.32 -15.07 -6.00
CA SER A 88 19.50 -15.40 -5.21
C SER A 88 19.20 -15.56 -3.72
N ALA A 89 20.03 -16.35 -3.06
CA ALA A 89 19.93 -16.62 -1.62
C ALA A 89 21.28 -16.47 -0.94
N LEU A 90 21.21 -16.29 0.37
CA LEU A 90 22.34 -15.95 1.23
C LEU A 90 23.24 -17.16 1.43
N THR A 91 24.55 -16.97 1.22
CA THR A 91 25.57 -17.99 1.52
C THR A 91 26.54 -17.55 2.61
N GLU A 92 26.71 -16.25 2.77
CA GLU A 92 27.66 -15.69 3.71
C GLU A 92 27.15 -14.35 4.22
N PHE A 93 27.35 -14.07 5.51
CA PHE A 93 27.23 -12.71 6.04
C PHE A 93 28.16 -12.51 7.22
N ALA A 94 28.63 -11.27 7.37
CA ALA A 94 29.40 -10.78 8.50
C ALA A 94 29.04 -9.32 8.74
N LEU A 95 29.05 -8.89 10.01
CA LEU A 95 29.09 -7.47 10.29
C LEU A 95 30.53 -6.97 10.03
N ALA A 96 30.68 -5.77 9.49
CA ALA A 96 31.97 -5.16 9.27
C ALA A 96 31.96 -3.73 9.82
N THR A 97 33.08 -3.34 10.42
CA THR A 97 33.38 -1.96 10.75
C THR A 97 34.16 -1.36 9.58
N SER A 98 34.10 -0.04 9.39
CA SER A 98 34.88 0.62 8.34
C SER A 98 36.41 0.50 8.54
N THR A 99 36.85 0.09 9.73
CA THR A 99 38.26 -0.18 10.06
C THR A 99 38.67 -1.62 9.77
N SER A 100 37.76 -2.61 9.87
CA SER A 100 38.09 -4.03 9.67
C SER A 100 38.18 -4.47 8.20
N ASP A 101 37.73 -3.63 7.24
CA ASP A 101 37.83 -3.92 5.80
C ASP A 101 38.66 -2.85 5.04
N PRO A 102 40.01 -2.86 5.14
CA PRO A 102 40.87 -1.87 4.50
C PRO A 102 41.01 -2.03 2.99
N GLY A 103 40.60 -3.17 2.42
CA GLY A 103 40.80 -3.52 1.01
C GLY A 103 39.54 -3.53 0.14
N SER A 104 38.35 -3.44 0.74
CA SER A 104 37.12 -3.45 -0.02
C SER A 104 36.89 -2.13 -0.75
N SER A 105 36.53 -2.24 -2.05
CA SER A 105 36.06 -1.14 -2.90
C SER A 105 34.82 -0.41 -2.33
N ILE A 106 34.25 -0.94 -1.24
CA ILE A 106 33.07 -0.44 -0.54
C ILE A 106 33.38 0.70 0.46
N ARG A 107 34.65 1.03 0.72
CA ARG A 107 35.02 2.23 1.51
C ARG A 107 34.35 3.53 1.02
N ALA A 108 33.87 3.56 -0.23
CA ALA A 108 33.11 4.68 -0.78
C ALA A 108 31.76 4.96 -0.08
N LYS A 109 31.20 4.05 0.74
CA LYS A 109 29.84 4.22 1.30
C LYS A 109 29.76 4.57 2.79
N CYS A 110 30.72 4.14 3.62
CA CYS A 110 30.73 4.50 5.04
C CYS A 110 31.76 5.60 5.31
N THR A 111 31.31 6.77 5.77
CA THR A 111 32.11 7.99 5.89
C THR A 111 32.87 8.11 7.20
N SER A 112 32.64 7.24 8.19
CA SER A 112 33.29 7.30 9.50
C SER A 112 33.74 5.95 10.03
N SER A 113 34.79 5.96 10.86
CA SER A 113 35.31 4.80 11.60
C SER A 113 34.29 4.19 12.58
N GLU A 114 33.26 4.96 12.94
CA GLU A 114 32.22 4.57 13.90
C GLU A 114 31.01 3.92 13.21
N GLN A 115 31.06 3.63 11.91
CA GLN A 115 29.95 3.02 11.19
C GLN A 115 30.13 1.51 11.03
N VAL A 116 29.00 0.81 11.16
CA VAL A 116 28.87 -0.63 10.90
C VAL A 116 27.96 -0.88 9.69
N HIS A 117 28.21 -1.97 8.99
CA HIS A 117 27.38 -2.47 7.89
C HIS A 117 27.50 -3.99 7.80
N TYR A 118 26.55 -4.67 7.16
CA TYR A 118 26.74 -6.06 6.77
C TYR A 118 27.48 -6.16 5.46
N LYS A 119 28.42 -7.09 5.41
CA LYS A 119 29.00 -7.66 4.19
C LYS A 119 28.40 -9.03 4.00
N TYR A 120 27.86 -9.30 2.83
CA TYR A 120 27.16 -10.55 2.58
C TYR A 120 27.36 -11.03 1.16
N LYS A 121 27.26 -12.35 0.96
CA LYS A 121 27.34 -12.96 -0.37
C LYS A 121 26.08 -13.72 -0.71
N CYS A 122 25.67 -13.56 -1.95
CA CYS A 122 24.48 -14.17 -2.52
C CYS A 122 24.86 -15.02 -3.72
N ARG A 123 24.21 -16.19 -3.85
CA ARG A 123 24.30 -17.02 -5.04
C ARG A 123 22.93 -17.13 -5.68
N ALA A 124 22.85 -16.87 -6.97
CA ALA A 124 21.67 -17.18 -7.77
C ALA A 124 21.49 -18.71 -7.85
N SER A 125 20.24 -19.14 -7.73
CA SER A 125 19.83 -20.53 -7.86
C SER A 125 18.49 -20.62 -8.58
N PRO A 126 18.30 -21.55 -9.53
CA PRO A 126 16.99 -21.79 -10.15
C PRO A 126 15.90 -22.16 -9.15
N ALA A 127 16.28 -22.67 -7.97
CA ALA A 127 15.35 -23.00 -6.91
C ALA A 127 14.79 -21.76 -6.19
N VAL A 128 15.37 -20.57 -6.39
CA VAL A 128 14.96 -19.33 -5.75
C VAL A 128 14.14 -18.51 -6.75
N THR A 129 12.85 -18.31 -6.48
CA THR A 129 11.96 -17.59 -7.40
C THR A 129 11.32 -16.36 -6.78
N TYR A 130 10.89 -16.44 -5.52
CA TYR A 130 10.28 -15.33 -4.81
C TYR A 130 10.63 -15.35 -3.32
N SER A 131 10.72 -14.17 -2.73
CA SER A 131 11.01 -13.98 -1.31
C SER A 131 9.73 -13.60 -0.56
N TRP A 132 9.56 -14.10 0.66
CA TRP A 132 8.52 -13.68 1.61
C TRP A 132 9.13 -13.45 2.98
N GLU A 133 8.42 -12.73 3.84
CA GLU A 133 8.89 -12.44 5.19
C GLU A 133 8.37 -13.47 6.20
N HIS A 134 9.26 -13.89 7.09
CA HIS A 134 8.94 -14.73 8.23
C HIS A 134 9.37 -14.01 9.52
N THR A 135 8.36 -13.56 10.27
CA THR A 135 8.52 -12.76 11.49
C THR A 135 8.74 -13.64 12.70
N MET A 136 9.80 -13.36 13.46
CA MET A 136 10.12 -14.09 14.69
C MET A 136 9.37 -13.51 15.90
N SER A 137 9.49 -14.17 17.06
CA SER A 137 8.94 -13.63 18.31
C SER A 137 9.62 -12.32 18.71
N CYS A 138 8.79 -11.37 19.18
CA CYS A 138 9.22 -10.11 19.75
C CYS A 138 10.02 -10.29 21.05
N ILE A 139 11.16 -9.61 21.15
CA ILE A 139 11.92 -9.49 22.41
C ILE A 139 12.25 -8.04 22.73
N SER A 140 12.26 -7.69 24.01
CA SER A 140 12.66 -6.36 24.46
C SER A 140 14.18 -6.23 24.41
N VAL A 141 14.66 -5.36 23.52
CA VAL A 141 16.09 -5.21 23.19
C VAL A 141 16.62 -3.80 23.40
N THR A 142 15.77 -2.88 23.83
CA THR A 142 16.17 -1.49 24.08
C THR A 142 17.28 -1.45 25.11
N ASN A 143 18.41 -0.83 24.74
CA ASN A 143 19.58 -0.71 25.59
C ASN A 143 20.11 -2.08 26.08
N ARG A 144 20.07 -3.09 25.20
CA ARG A 144 20.61 -4.43 25.47
C ARG A 144 21.89 -4.68 24.65
N HIS A 145 22.74 -5.55 25.18
CA HIS A 145 24.00 -5.96 24.58
C HIS A 145 23.84 -7.25 23.75
N LEU A 146 24.94 -7.70 23.13
CA LEU A 146 24.92 -8.80 22.15
C LEU A 146 24.37 -10.12 22.69
N GLU A 147 24.50 -10.42 23.99
CA GLU A 147 23.98 -11.67 24.56
C GLU A 147 22.46 -11.84 24.40
N TRP A 148 21.74 -10.73 24.15
CA TRP A 148 20.30 -10.77 23.94
C TRP A 148 19.90 -11.29 22.55
N LEU A 149 20.82 -11.33 21.59
CA LEU A 149 20.59 -12.00 20.31
C LEU A 149 20.34 -13.50 20.47
N ALA A 150 20.83 -14.11 21.56
CA ALA A 150 20.63 -15.52 21.84
C ALA A 150 19.20 -15.90 22.21
N LYS A 151 18.30 -14.91 22.35
CA LYS A 151 16.88 -15.13 22.59
C LYS A 151 16.04 -15.23 21.31
N GLN A 152 16.69 -15.18 20.14
CA GLN A 152 16.03 -15.27 18.86
C GLN A 152 16.71 -16.28 17.96
N ASP A 153 15.91 -17.20 17.44
CA ASP A 153 16.30 -18.08 16.36
C ASP A 153 15.78 -17.47 15.06
N VAL A 154 16.66 -17.21 14.10
CA VAL A 154 16.27 -16.70 12.78
C VAL A 154 16.17 -17.89 11.84
N VAL A 155 14.95 -18.37 11.62
CA VAL A 155 14.71 -19.65 10.94
C VAL A 155 13.79 -19.42 9.75
N CYS A 156 14.21 -19.79 8.55
CA CYS A 156 13.26 -19.93 7.44
C CYS A 156 12.56 -21.31 7.51
N PRO A 157 11.27 -21.41 7.13
CA PRO A 157 10.51 -22.66 7.15
C PRO A 157 11.26 -23.86 6.53
N PRO A 158 10.96 -25.11 6.92
CA PRO A 158 11.55 -26.28 6.31
C PRO A 158 11.43 -26.26 4.78
N GLY A 159 12.52 -26.58 4.08
CA GLY A 159 12.56 -26.53 2.61
C GLY A 159 12.60 -25.12 2.02
N SER A 160 12.96 -24.09 2.80
CA SER A 160 13.21 -22.74 2.29
C SER A 160 14.64 -22.27 2.59
N PHE A 161 15.09 -21.22 1.91
CA PHE A 161 16.39 -20.60 2.08
C PHE A 161 16.21 -19.14 2.47
N MET A 162 17.17 -18.59 3.19
CA MET A 162 17.21 -17.20 3.57
C MET A 162 17.74 -16.36 2.41
N THR A 163 16.98 -15.34 2.02
CA THR A 163 17.37 -14.32 1.05
C THR A 163 17.86 -13.06 1.75
N GLY A 164 17.50 -12.84 3.01
CA GLY A 164 17.91 -11.68 3.77
C GLY A 164 17.41 -11.74 5.20
N HIS A 165 17.79 -10.74 6.00
CA HIS A 165 17.16 -10.51 7.29
C HIS A 165 17.23 -9.04 7.66
N ARG A 166 16.28 -8.60 8.49
CA ARG A 166 16.33 -7.30 9.15
C ARG A 166 15.84 -7.39 10.58
N TYR A 167 16.17 -6.37 11.36
CA TYR A 167 15.56 -6.14 12.65
C TYR A 167 14.40 -5.16 12.49
N ASP A 168 13.23 -5.47 13.01
CA ASP A 168 12.06 -4.60 12.86
C ASP A 168 11.39 -4.30 14.20
N ALA A 169 10.65 -3.18 14.25
CA ALA A 169 9.85 -2.82 15.40
C ALA A 169 8.66 -3.76 15.55
N CYS A 170 8.40 -4.19 16.79
CA CYS A 170 7.12 -4.77 17.14
C CYS A 170 6.67 -4.24 18.51
N LEU A 171 5.74 -3.28 18.48
CA LEU A 171 5.27 -2.56 19.67
C LEU A 171 6.43 -1.97 20.49
N LEU A 172 6.72 -2.53 21.68
CA LEU A 172 7.77 -2.11 22.63
C LEU A 172 9.04 -2.99 22.55
N ALA A 173 9.11 -3.84 21.55
CA ALA A 173 10.12 -4.86 21.35
C ALA A 173 10.68 -4.77 19.92
N ARG A 174 11.68 -5.57 19.63
CA ARG A 174 12.16 -5.81 18.26
C ARG A 174 12.09 -7.29 17.95
N GLN A 175 11.98 -7.58 16.67
CA GLN A 175 12.02 -8.94 16.14
C GLN A 175 12.96 -9.03 14.96
N TYR A 176 13.61 -10.18 14.79
CA TYR A 176 14.13 -10.53 13.47
C TYR A 176 12.96 -10.78 12.52
N ILE A 177 13.09 -10.25 11.31
CA ILE A 177 12.32 -10.64 10.15
C ILE A 177 13.30 -11.30 9.20
N ALA A 178 13.11 -12.59 8.96
CA ALA A 178 13.86 -13.31 7.94
C ALA A 178 13.12 -13.17 6.61
N SER A 179 13.85 -12.83 5.56
CA SER A 179 13.34 -12.94 4.18
C SER A 179 13.72 -14.33 3.67
N CYS A 180 12.73 -15.08 3.22
CA CYS A 180 12.82 -16.51 2.90
C CYS A 180 12.28 -16.81 1.51
N THR A 181 12.84 -17.80 0.83
CA THR A 181 12.39 -18.31 -0.48
C THR A 181 12.24 -19.82 -0.42
N ALA A 182 11.20 -20.37 -1.03
CA ALA A 182 10.97 -21.81 -1.06
C ALA A 182 12.04 -22.43 -1.95
N ALA A 183 12.63 -23.53 -1.51
CA ALA A 183 13.24 -24.44 -2.45
C ALA A 183 12.08 -25.03 -3.25
N ILE A 184 12.07 -24.82 -4.57
CA ILE A 184 11.19 -25.61 -5.42
C ILE A 184 11.62 -27.06 -5.20
N ALA A 185 10.79 -27.85 -4.52
CA ALA A 185 10.91 -29.30 -4.55
C ALA A 185 10.94 -29.67 -6.03
N ALA A 186 12.06 -30.24 -6.51
CA ALA A 186 12.29 -30.49 -7.93
C ALA A 186 10.98 -30.98 -8.57
N PRO A 187 10.35 -30.19 -9.46
CA PRO A 187 9.05 -30.56 -9.96
C PRO A 187 9.22 -31.89 -10.72
N PRO A 188 8.24 -32.79 -10.70
CA PRO A 188 8.23 -33.88 -11.67
C PRO A 188 8.38 -33.24 -13.06
N PRO A 189 9.21 -33.83 -13.96
CA PRO A 189 9.55 -33.19 -15.23
C PRO A 189 8.27 -32.77 -15.96
N PHE A 190 8.06 -31.45 -16.06
CA PHE A 190 6.90 -30.93 -16.75
C PHE A 190 6.99 -31.30 -18.25
N PRO A 191 5.86 -31.70 -18.88
CA PRO A 191 5.82 -31.82 -20.33
C PRO A 191 6.12 -30.45 -20.93
N LYS A 192 7.12 -30.39 -21.79
CA LYS A 192 7.63 -29.18 -22.44
C LYS A 192 6.48 -28.35 -23.02
N SER A 193 6.20 -27.20 -22.41
CA SER A 193 5.48 -26.12 -23.08
C SER A 193 6.41 -25.42 -24.09
N PRO A 194 5.87 -24.84 -25.18
CA PRO A 194 6.69 -24.26 -26.24
C PRO A 194 7.47 -23.03 -25.74
N PRO A 195 8.67 -22.78 -26.29
CA PRO A 195 9.57 -21.76 -25.77
C PRO A 195 9.02 -20.35 -26.00
N SER A 196 8.81 -19.59 -24.92
CA SER A 196 8.79 -18.13 -25.00
C SER A 196 10.23 -17.60 -25.06
N SER A 197 10.45 -16.57 -25.88
CA SER A 197 11.78 -15.99 -26.14
C SER A 197 12.36 -15.27 -24.91
N PRO A 198 13.66 -15.48 -24.56
CA PRO A 198 14.37 -14.76 -23.50
C PRO A 198 14.38 -13.22 -23.65
N ILE A 199 14.08 -12.73 -24.85
CA ILE A 199 14.00 -11.29 -25.15
C ILE A 199 12.73 -10.69 -24.52
N ALA A 200 11.63 -11.45 -24.45
CA ALA A 200 10.37 -10.98 -23.86
C ALA A 200 10.49 -10.80 -22.34
N ASP A 201 11.22 -11.68 -21.66
CA ASP A 201 11.39 -11.62 -20.20
C ASP A 201 12.34 -10.48 -19.79
N ASN A 202 13.39 -10.20 -20.57
CA ASN A 202 14.28 -9.05 -20.35
C ASN A 202 13.61 -7.69 -20.65
N LEU A 203 12.75 -7.61 -21.67
CA LEU A 203 11.95 -6.42 -21.94
C LEU A 203 10.88 -6.19 -20.86
N ARG A 204 10.25 -7.25 -20.34
CA ARG A 204 9.27 -7.17 -19.25
C ARG A 204 9.89 -6.68 -17.95
N ALA A 205 11.05 -7.21 -17.56
CA ALA A 205 11.76 -6.74 -16.35
C ALA A 205 12.23 -5.28 -16.48
N ARG A 206 12.73 -4.87 -17.65
CA ARG A 206 13.16 -3.47 -17.90
C ARG A 206 11.98 -2.49 -17.93
N HIS A 207 10.84 -2.86 -18.51
CA HIS A 207 9.63 -2.03 -18.46
C HIS A 207 9.06 -1.95 -17.03
N LEU A 208 9.03 -3.07 -16.29
CA LEU A 208 8.54 -3.10 -14.91
C LEU A 208 9.36 -2.17 -13.99
N VAL A 209 10.68 -2.15 -14.11
CA VAL A 209 11.55 -1.22 -13.36
C VAL A 209 11.33 0.25 -13.78
N ALA A 210 11.10 0.50 -15.08
CA ALA A 210 10.82 1.86 -15.57
C ALA A 210 9.47 2.43 -15.08
N TYR A 211 8.45 1.58 -14.89
CA TYR A 211 7.13 1.99 -14.41
C TYR A 211 6.97 2.01 -12.88
N LEU A 212 7.92 1.40 -12.15
CA LEU A 212 8.00 1.50 -10.69
C LEU A 212 8.68 2.79 -10.22
N HIS A 213 9.21 3.63 -11.13
CA HIS A 213 9.78 4.92 -10.78
C HIS A 213 8.77 5.76 -9.99
N GLY A 214 9.10 5.98 -8.73
CA GLY A 214 8.33 6.78 -7.81
C GLY A 214 7.61 5.98 -6.73
N TRP A 215 7.26 4.71 -6.90
CA TRP A 215 6.52 4.03 -5.84
C TRP A 215 7.45 3.68 -4.64
N GLN A 216 7.13 4.17 -3.44
CA GLN A 216 7.89 4.03 -2.19
C GLN A 216 7.66 2.70 -1.44
N LEU A 217 6.86 1.78 -2.00
CA LEU A 217 6.89 0.39 -1.54
C LEU A 217 8.31 -0.17 -1.73
N SER A 218 8.72 -1.10 -0.85
CA SER A 218 9.96 -1.82 -1.12
C SER A 218 9.90 -2.45 -2.52
N MET A 219 10.98 -2.38 -3.28
CA MET A 219 10.99 -2.87 -4.67
C MET A 219 10.48 -4.31 -4.74
N ASP A 220 10.84 -5.15 -3.77
CA ASP A 220 10.37 -6.54 -3.66
C ASP A 220 8.84 -6.62 -3.47
N THR A 221 8.28 -5.82 -2.56
CA THR A 221 6.83 -5.75 -2.34
C THR A 221 6.11 -5.26 -3.59
N ALA A 222 6.61 -4.22 -4.26
CA ALA A 222 6.00 -3.65 -5.45
C ALA A 222 6.01 -4.65 -6.62
N LEU A 223 7.13 -5.35 -6.84
CA LEU A 223 7.24 -6.40 -7.85
C LEU A 223 6.32 -7.59 -7.56
N ALA A 224 6.28 -8.05 -6.30
CA ALA A 224 5.40 -9.14 -5.91
C ALA A 224 3.92 -8.75 -6.05
N TYR A 225 3.56 -7.52 -5.69
CA TYR A 225 2.22 -6.98 -5.88
C TYR A 225 1.85 -6.94 -7.36
N ALA A 226 2.72 -6.38 -8.21
CA ALA A 226 2.52 -6.33 -9.66
C ALA A 226 2.35 -7.74 -10.26
N HIS A 227 3.15 -8.71 -9.80
CA HIS A 227 3.03 -10.10 -10.25
C HIS A 227 1.68 -10.73 -9.88
N VAL A 228 1.18 -10.48 -8.66
CA VAL A 228 -0.16 -10.95 -8.25
C VAL A 228 -1.25 -10.32 -9.12
N CYS A 229 -1.13 -9.01 -9.41
CA CYS A 229 -2.05 -8.32 -10.31
C CYS A 229 -2.06 -8.93 -11.72
N GLU A 230 -0.88 -9.15 -12.31
CA GLU A 230 -0.75 -9.76 -13.63
C GLU A 230 -1.33 -11.18 -13.66
N SER A 231 -0.95 -12.01 -12.68
CA SER A 231 -1.45 -13.38 -12.54
C SER A 231 -2.97 -13.41 -12.43
N ALA A 232 -3.55 -12.57 -11.57
CA ALA A 232 -5.00 -12.43 -11.45
C ALA A 232 -5.64 -11.87 -12.73
N ALA A 233 -4.94 -11.03 -13.49
CA ALA A 233 -5.46 -10.52 -14.76
C ALA A 233 -5.50 -11.59 -15.87
N THR A 234 -4.63 -12.60 -15.83
CA THR A 234 -4.49 -13.58 -16.93
C THR A 234 -4.87 -15.02 -16.57
N ASN A 235 -5.14 -15.32 -15.30
CA ASN A 235 -5.45 -16.68 -14.84
C ASN A 235 -6.71 -16.70 -13.96
N ASP A 236 -7.68 -17.55 -14.29
CA ASP A 236 -8.99 -17.62 -13.61
C ASP A 236 -8.88 -18.05 -12.15
N THR A 237 -8.03 -19.02 -11.84
CA THR A 237 -7.82 -19.51 -10.47
C THR A 237 -7.19 -18.43 -9.60
N ALA A 238 -6.19 -17.72 -10.13
CA ALA A 238 -5.58 -16.57 -9.46
C ALA A 238 -6.62 -15.44 -9.27
N PHE A 239 -7.40 -15.12 -10.30
CA PHE A 239 -8.46 -14.12 -10.23
C PHE A 239 -9.53 -14.46 -9.21
N ALA A 240 -9.89 -15.73 -9.05
CA ALA A 240 -10.90 -16.14 -8.07
C ALA A 240 -10.45 -15.93 -6.61
N THR A 241 -9.16 -15.76 -6.36
CA THR A 241 -8.58 -15.80 -5.00
C THR A 241 -7.60 -14.68 -4.66
N PHE A 242 -7.30 -13.76 -5.59
CA PHE A 242 -6.22 -12.77 -5.41
C PHE A 242 -6.35 -11.89 -4.15
N LYS A 243 -7.58 -11.58 -3.69
CA LYS A 243 -7.79 -10.78 -2.47
C LYS A 243 -7.32 -11.50 -1.20
N LYS A 244 -7.23 -12.84 -1.25
CA LYS A 244 -6.67 -13.67 -0.17
C LYS A 244 -5.16 -13.83 -0.26
N HIS A 245 -4.55 -13.44 -1.39
CA HIS A 245 -3.11 -13.59 -1.57
C HIS A 245 -2.37 -12.72 -0.54
N PRO A 246 -1.39 -13.25 0.22
CA PRO A 246 -0.76 -12.52 1.32
C PRO A 246 -0.18 -11.16 0.93
N VAL A 247 0.52 -11.09 -0.21
CA VAL A 247 1.07 -9.84 -0.74
C VAL A 247 -0.02 -8.84 -1.11
N TYR A 248 -1.10 -9.30 -1.74
CA TYR A 248 -2.21 -8.42 -2.12
C TYR A 248 -2.96 -7.92 -0.89
N LYS A 249 -3.15 -8.80 0.10
CA LYS A 249 -3.77 -8.47 1.38
C LYS A 249 -2.98 -7.43 2.13
N TYR A 250 -1.66 -7.56 2.16
CA TYR A 250 -0.78 -6.58 2.76
C TYR A 250 -0.95 -5.19 2.14
N VAL A 251 -0.98 -5.11 0.79
CA VAL A 251 -1.08 -3.82 0.08
C VAL A 251 -2.47 -3.21 0.17
N LEU A 252 -3.55 -3.95 -0.13
CA LEU A 252 -4.88 -3.36 -0.35
C LEU A 252 -6.01 -3.96 0.51
N GLU A 253 -5.95 -5.26 0.83
CA GLU A 253 -7.04 -5.99 1.53
C GLU A 253 -6.77 -6.18 3.04
N HIS A 254 -6.20 -5.16 3.69
CA HIS A 254 -5.82 -5.19 5.11
C HIS A 254 -6.82 -4.51 6.05
N THR A 255 -7.98 -4.03 5.57
CA THR A 255 -8.96 -3.35 6.43
C THR A 255 -9.54 -4.34 7.45
N PRO A 256 -9.32 -4.13 8.76
CA PRO A 256 -9.83 -5.05 9.77
C PRO A 256 -11.33 -4.84 10.02
N VAL A 257 -12.01 -5.87 10.53
CA VAL A 257 -13.46 -5.86 10.79
C VAL A 257 -13.89 -4.72 11.72
N TRP A 258 -13.11 -4.43 12.75
CA TRP A 258 -13.44 -3.37 13.70
C TRP A 258 -13.39 -1.97 13.04
N ASP A 259 -12.49 -1.73 12.08
CA ASP A 259 -12.48 -0.51 11.28
C ASP A 259 -13.72 -0.46 10.38
N GLY A 260 -14.09 -1.58 9.76
CA GLY A 260 -15.33 -1.71 9.00
C GLY A 260 -16.57 -1.30 9.80
N ALA A 261 -16.65 -1.69 11.07
CA ALA A 261 -17.77 -1.30 11.94
C ALA A 261 -17.80 0.22 12.22
N GLN A 262 -16.65 0.87 12.37
CA GLN A 262 -16.58 2.33 12.52
C GLN A 262 -16.97 3.05 11.23
N LEU A 263 -16.51 2.55 10.09
CA LEU A 263 -16.88 3.07 8.76
C LEU A 263 -18.38 2.95 8.52
N LEU A 264 -18.98 1.82 8.90
CA LEU A 264 -20.43 1.62 8.83
C LEU A 264 -21.19 2.66 9.68
N LYS A 265 -20.76 2.88 10.92
CA LYS A 265 -21.34 3.92 11.79
C LYS A 265 -21.26 5.29 11.14
N TYR A 266 -20.10 5.65 10.57
CA TYR A 266 -19.92 6.91 9.86
C TYR A 266 -20.86 7.04 8.65
N VAL A 267 -20.93 6.04 7.77
CA VAL A 267 -21.82 6.08 6.59
C VAL A 267 -23.28 6.18 7.03
N ASN A 268 -23.69 5.45 8.06
CA ASN A 268 -25.06 5.50 8.56
C ASN A 268 -25.44 6.89 9.10
N GLN A 269 -24.47 7.63 9.66
CA GLN A 269 -24.70 8.99 10.17
C GLN A 269 -24.65 10.05 9.07
N SER A 270 -23.72 9.93 8.13
CA SER A 270 -23.45 10.95 7.11
C SER A 270 -24.28 10.78 5.84
N GLN A 271 -24.44 9.55 5.35
CA GLN A 271 -25.07 9.22 4.08
C GLN A 271 -25.85 7.87 4.17
N PRO A 272 -26.85 7.75 5.07
CA PRO A 272 -27.54 6.48 5.34
C PRO A 272 -28.19 5.83 4.11
N ARG A 273 -28.53 6.62 3.09
CA ARG A 273 -29.08 6.12 1.82
C ARG A 273 -28.13 5.19 1.05
N LEU A 274 -26.82 5.30 1.27
CA LEU A 274 -25.83 4.41 0.64
C LEU A 274 -25.92 2.97 1.16
N LEU A 275 -26.54 2.79 2.34
CA LEU A 275 -26.72 1.50 3.01
C LEU A 275 -28.11 0.90 2.75
N ARG A 276 -28.82 1.35 1.72
CA ARG A 276 -30.17 0.88 1.39
C ARG A 276 -30.19 0.22 0.01
N ALA A 277 -31.06 -0.77 -0.14
CA ALA A 277 -31.35 -1.36 -1.44
C ALA A 277 -32.01 -0.33 -2.39
N PRO A 278 -31.80 -0.46 -3.71
CA PRO A 278 -30.98 -1.48 -4.39
C PRO A 278 -29.49 -1.11 -4.48
N LEU A 279 -29.08 0.08 -4.02
CA LEU A 279 -27.71 0.57 -4.17
C LEU A 279 -26.70 -0.26 -3.37
N LEU A 280 -27.02 -0.60 -2.11
CA LEU A 280 -26.16 -1.46 -1.29
C LEU A 280 -25.89 -2.82 -1.96
N GLU A 281 -26.89 -3.39 -2.63
CA GLU A 281 -26.77 -4.66 -3.34
C GLU A 281 -25.85 -4.56 -4.57
N GLN A 282 -25.77 -3.38 -5.20
CA GLN A 282 -24.74 -3.15 -6.23
C GLN A 282 -23.36 -3.15 -5.60
N PHE A 283 -23.16 -2.44 -4.48
CA PHE A 283 -21.85 -2.40 -3.81
C PHE A 283 -21.38 -3.78 -3.34
N ARG A 284 -22.28 -4.67 -2.88
CA ARG A 284 -21.96 -6.06 -2.50
C ARG A 284 -21.29 -6.85 -3.63
N ARG A 285 -21.50 -6.49 -4.89
CA ARG A 285 -20.88 -7.21 -6.03
C ARG A 285 -19.35 -7.16 -5.98
N ASN A 286 -18.76 -6.15 -5.31
CA ASN A 286 -17.32 -6.14 -5.04
C ASN A 286 -16.84 -7.38 -4.26
N ASP A 287 -17.70 -7.96 -3.42
CA ASP A 287 -17.32 -9.08 -2.56
C ASP A 287 -17.53 -10.45 -3.23
N MET A 288 -18.19 -10.48 -4.39
CA MET A 288 -18.42 -11.69 -5.18
C MET A 288 -17.20 -12.14 -5.98
N LEU A 289 -16.20 -11.27 -6.14
CA LEU A 289 -15.03 -11.49 -6.98
C LEU A 289 -13.74 -11.41 -6.16
N GLY A 290 -12.70 -12.14 -6.60
CA GLY A 290 -11.37 -12.05 -5.99
C GLY A 290 -11.19 -12.83 -4.70
N GLY A 291 -12.25 -13.47 -4.18
CA GLY A 291 -12.21 -14.17 -2.90
C GLY A 291 -12.19 -13.21 -1.71
N ALA A 292 -13.07 -12.20 -1.71
CA ALA A 292 -13.22 -11.30 -0.58
C ALA A 292 -13.53 -12.05 0.73
N SER A 293 -13.30 -11.38 1.87
CA SER A 293 -13.60 -11.90 3.21
C SER A 293 -14.71 -11.05 3.84
N PRO A 294 -15.98 -11.24 3.43
CA PRO A 294 -17.10 -10.51 4.02
C PRO A 294 -17.28 -10.87 5.50
N HIS A 295 -17.79 -9.91 6.25
CA HIS A 295 -18.19 -10.08 7.65
C HIS A 295 -19.66 -9.69 7.80
N ASP A 296 -20.37 -10.40 8.67
CA ASP A 296 -21.76 -10.07 8.99
C ASP A 296 -21.81 -8.89 9.97
N TYR A 297 -22.26 -7.73 9.49
CA TYR A 297 -22.48 -6.54 10.31
C TYR A 297 -23.91 -6.47 10.89
N GLY A 298 -24.72 -7.52 10.67
CA GLY A 298 -26.06 -7.67 11.19
C GLY A 298 -27.12 -6.77 10.54
N GLY A 299 -28.37 -6.96 10.97
CA GLY A 299 -29.52 -6.17 10.55
C GLY A 299 -29.74 -6.18 9.02
N ALA A 300 -30.12 -5.02 8.48
CA ALA A 300 -30.32 -4.85 7.03
C ALA A 300 -28.99 -4.79 6.23
N ILE A 301 -27.85 -4.70 6.91
CA ILE A 301 -26.53 -4.65 6.28
C ILE A 301 -26.06 -6.06 5.93
N GLY A 302 -26.18 -7.02 6.85
CA GLY A 302 -25.73 -8.40 6.61
C GLY A 302 -24.25 -8.51 6.24
N GLU A 303 -23.91 -9.43 5.33
CA GLU A 303 -22.54 -9.71 4.91
C GLU A 303 -21.95 -8.67 3.94
N LEU A 304 -20.84 -8.05 4.33
CA LEU A 304 -20.08 -7.11 3.50
C LEU A 304 -18.60 -7.14 3.91
N SER A 305 -17.66 -6.96 2.99
CA SER A 305 -16.25 -6.88 3.37
C SER A 305 -15.91 -5.52 4.00
N PRO A 306 -14.99 -5.47 4.99
CA PRO A 306 -14.50 -4.21 5.54
C PRO A 306 -13.93 -3.28 4.46
N SER A 307 -13.28 -3.83 3.43
CA SER A 307 -12.76 -3.07 2.29
C SER A 307 -13.88 -2.45 1.44
N THR A 308 -14.97 -3.17 1.18
CA THR A 308 -16.13 -2.60 0.50
C THR A 308 -16.78 -1.48 1.33
N LEU A 309 -16.88 -1.62 2.65
CA LEU A 309 -17.33 -0.53 3.54
C LEU A 309 -16.41 0.69 3.47
N LYS A 310 -15.09 0.50 3.37
CA LYS A 310 -14.13 1.60 3.19
C LYS A 310 -14.42 2.38 1.91
N TYR A 311 -14.69 1.70 0.79
CA TYR A 311 -15.06 2.40 -0.46
C TYR A 311 -16.40 3.13 -0.35
N ILE A 312 -17.41 2.56 0.33
CA ILE A 312 -18.68 3.24 0.58
C ILE A 312 -18.48 4.49 1.45
N ALA A 313 -17.63 4.41 2.47
CA ALA A 313 -17.29 5.55 3.32
C ALA A 313 -16.51 6.62 2.57
N ASN A 314 -15.63 6.24 1.64
CA ASN A 314 -14.96 7.18 0.76
C ASN A 314 -15.96 7.88 -0.18
N LEU A 315 -16.92 7.15 -0.75
CA LEU A 315 -18.01 7.76 -1.52
C LEU A 315 -18.83 8.72 -0.66
N ALA A 316 -19.16 8.36 0.60
CA ALA A 316 -19.89 9.24 1.49
C ALA A 316 -19.16 10.58 1.73
N GLN A 317 -17.82 10.57 1.81
CA GLN A 317 -17.00 11.77 1.90
C GLN A 317 -17.07 12.58 0.59
N LEU A 318 -16.93 11.94 -0.57
CA LEU A 318 -17.04 12.63 -1.86
C LEU A 318 -18.39 13.34 -1.99
N LEU A 319 -19.48 12.69 -1.60
CA LEU A 319 -20.82 13.29 -1.61
C LEU A 319 -20.93 14.45 -0.63
N SER A 320 -20.28 14.38 0.51
CA SER A 320 -20.29 15.46 1.51
C SER A 320 -19.49 16.68 1.05
N VAL A 321 -18.45 16.47 0.23
CA VAL A 321 -17.55 17.54 -0.24
C VAL A 321 -18.07 18.19 -1.51
N PHE A 322 -18.41 17.39 -2.51
CA PHE A 322 -18.77 17.88 -3.84
C PHE A 322 -20.28 17.98 -4.06
N GLY A 323 -21.08 17.30 -3.22
CA GLY A 323 -22.52 17.16 -3.41
C GLY A 323 -22.88 16.05 -4.40
N ASP A 324 -24.13 15.61 -4.32
CA ASP A 324 -24.69 14.56 -5.18
C ASP A 324 -24.51 14.81 -6.66
N ASP A 325 -25.00 15.96 -7.13
CA ASP A 325 -25.11 16.25 -8.56
C ASP A 325 -23.71 16.30 -9.21
N ALA A 326 -22.73 16.87 -8.50
CA ALA A 326 -21.35 16.91 -8.97
C ALA A 326 -20.75 15.50 -9.09
N VAL A 327 -20.93 14.63 -8.08
CA VAL A 327 -20.39 13.27 -8.12
C VAL A 327 -21.11 12.41 -9.17
N ARG A 328 -22.43 12.61 -9.35
CA ARG A 328 -23.25 11.84 -10.31
C ARG A 328 -22.81 12.04 -11.76
N ASP A 329 -22.50 13.28 -12.12
CA ASP A 329 -22.20 13.66 -13.50
C ASP A 329 -20.69 13.77 -13.80
N ALA A 330 -19.83 13.64 -12.78
CA ALA A 330 -18.39 13.79 -12.94
C ALA A 330 -17.72 12.67 -13.73
N THR A 331 -16.74 13.06 -14.54
CA THR A 331 -15.60 12.21 -14.89
C THR A 331 -14.64 12.18 -13.70
N VAL A 332 -14.58 11.04 -13.01
CA VAL A 332 -13.72 10.83 -11.84
C VAL A 332 -12.42 10.17 -12.28
N CYS A 333 -11.29 10.74 -11.86
CA CYS A 333 -9.98 10.14 -12.04
C CYS A 333 -9.38 9.74 -10.69
N GLU A 334 -8.88 8.52 -10.58
CA GLU A 334 -8.29 7.97 -9.37
C GLU A 334 -6.82 7.64 -9.61
N ILE A 335 -5.97 8.11 -8.71
CA ILE A 335 -4.56 7.72 -8.62
C ILE A 335 -4.47 6.53 -7.67
N GLY A 336 -3.97 5.39 -8.17
CA GLY A 336 -3.85 4.13 -7.44
C GLY A 336 -5.20 3.49 -7.14
N GLY A 337 -5.87 2.99 -8.18
CA GLY A 337 -7.20 2.37 -8.08
C GLY A 337 -7.21 0.94 -7.53
N GLY A 338 -6.04 0.32 -7.31
CA GLY A 338 -5.94 -1.06 -6.84
C GLY A 338 -6.63 -2.02 -7.79
N TYR A 339 -7.53 -2.90 -7.34
CA TYR A 339 -8.31 -3.75 -8.26
C TYR A 339 -9.52 -3.05 -8.91
N GLY A 340 -9.81 -1.79 -8.57
CA GLY A 340 -10.98 -1.06 -9.09
C GLY A 340 -12.22 -1.10 -8.19
N GLY A 341 -12.08 -1.44 -6.90
CA GLY A 341 -13.21 -1.50 -5.96
C GLY A 341 -13.92 -0.17 -5.75
N MET A 342 -13.16 0.93 -5.65
CA MET A 342 -13.70 2.29 -5.55
C MET A 342 -14.42 2.71 -6.83
N ALA A 343 -13.82 2.44 -8.00
CA ALA A 343 -14.43 2.68 -9.30
C ALA A 343 -15.80 2.02 -9.42
N HIS A 344 -15.93 0.75 -9.01
CA HIS A 344 -17.20 0.04 -9.01
C HIS A 344 -18.26 0.73 -8.12
N VAL A 345 -17.89 1.18 -6.92
CA VAL A 345 -18.80 1.86 -5.98
C VAL A 345 -19.27 3.20 -6.54
N VAL A 346 -18.36 4.02 -7.07
CA VAL A 346 -18.73 5.32 -7.66
C VAL A 346 -19.61 5.14 -8.90
N LEU A 347 -19.23 4.28 -9.83
CA LEU A 347 -20.01 4.00 -11.05
C LEU A 347 -21.40 3.44 -10.71
N SER A 348 -21.51 2.58 -9.69
CA SER A 348 -22.80 2.05 -9.24
C SER A 348 -23.70 3.16 -8.68
N TYR A 349 -23.14 4.09 -7.92
CA TYR A 349 -23.87 5.26 -7.41
C TYR A 349 -24.31 6.21 -8.53
N GLN A 350 -23.43 6.51 -9.49
CA GLN A 350 -23.72 7.34 -10.67
C GLN A 350 -24.89 6.74 -11.47
N ARG A 351 -24.84 5.42 -11.75
CA ARG A 351 -25.90 4.71 -12.48
C ARG A 351 -27.24 4.67 -11.73
N HIS A 352 -27.23 4.56 -10.40
CA HIS A 352 -28.46 4.39 -9.62
C HIS A 352 -29.40 5.61 -9.65
N GLY A 353 -28.89 6.84 -9.86
CA GLY A 353 -29.71 8.05 -9.85
C GLY A 353 -30.47 8.36 -11.13
N GLY A 354 -30.48 7.46 -12.12
CA GLY A 354 -31.19 7.69 -13.37
C GLY A 354 -30.61 8.80 -14.24
N SER A 355 -29.39 9.29 -13.97
CA SER A 355 -28.67 10.14 -14.92
C SER A 355 -28.39 9.32 -16.16
N ASN A 356 -29.24 9.49 -17.18
CA ASN A 356 -29.10 8.91 -18.51
C ASN A 356 -28.08 9.72 -19.34
N ARG A 357 -27.32 10.62 -18.71
CA ARG A 357 -26.21 11.32 -19.37
C ARG A 357 -25.09 10.32 -19.56
N SER A 358 -24.83 10.01 -20.82
CA SER A 358 -23.78 9.15 -21.36
C SER A 358 -22.33 9.56 -21.01
N GLY A 359 -22.13 10.56 -20.13
CA GLY A 359 -20.84 11.21 -19.88
C GLY A 359 -20.11 10.80 -18.59
N ALA A 360 -20.81 10.21 -17.60
CA ALA A 360 -20.21 9.81 -16.33
C ALA A 360 -19.20 8.67 -16.55
N ARG A 361 -17.95 8.92 -16.15
CA ARG A 361 -16.81 8.07 -16.49
C ARG A 361 -15.84 8.00 -15.33
N TYR A 362 -15.16 6.86 -15.24
CA TYR A 362 -14.15 6.61 -14.24
C TYR A 362 -12.83 6.26 -14.93
N ARG A 363 -11.74 6.89 -14.50
CA ARG A 363 -10.37 6.66 -14.98
C ARG A 363 -9.49 6.24 -13.80
N THR A 364 -8.86 5.09 -13.87
CA THR A 364 -7.82 4.71 -12.92
C THR A 364 -6.45 4.86 -13.55
N TYR A 365 -5.53 5.49 -12.83
CA TYR A 365 -4.12 5.60 -13.16
C TYR A 365 -3.29 4.81 -12.15
N ASP A 366 -2.63 3.75 -12.62
CA ASP A 366 -1.93 2.79 -11.76
C ASP A 366 -0.75 2.12 -12.50
N LEU A 367 -0.04 1.22 -11.81
CA LEU A 367 0.97 0.36 -12.42
C LEU A 367 0.36 -0.50 -13.53
N LEU A 368 1.14 -0.80 -14.58
CA LEU A 368 0.66 -1.53 -15.76
C LEU A 368 -0.10 -2.82 -15.39
N GLN A 369 0.49 -3.65 -14.53
CA GLN A 369 -0.08 -4.92 -14.11
C GLN A 369 -1.38 -4.72 -13.30
N THR A 370 -1.41 -3.70 -12.45
CA THR A 370 -2.62 -3.32 -11.72
C THR A 370 -3.73 -2.90 -12.68
N THR A 371 -3.40 -2.13 -13.73
CA THR A 371 -4.41 -1.73 -14.74
C THR A 371 -4.96 -2.93 -15.52
N MET A 372 -4.17 -3.99 -15.72
CA MET A 372 -4.65 -5.23 -16.32
C MET A 372 -5.69 -5.90 -15.41
N LEU A 373 -5.41 -6.00 -14.12
CA LEU A 373 -6.36 -6.54 -13.13
C LEU A 373 -7.63 -5.68 -13.07
N GLN A 374 -7.50 -4.35 -13.04
CA GLN A 374 -8.63 -3.42 -13.03
C GLN A 374 -9.57 -3.64 -14.23
N ARG A 375 -9.01 -3.75 -15.45
CA ARG A 375 -9.82 -4.01 -16.66
C ARG A 375 -10.59 -5.31 -16.56
N ARG A 376 -9.95 -6.37 -16.11
CA ARG A 376 -10.61 -7.66 -15.91
C ARG A 376 -11.70 -7.57 -14.84
N TYR A 377 -11.36 -7.06 -13.66
CA TYR A 377 -12.26 -6.99 -12.52
C TYR A 377 -13.50 -6.13 -12.79
N LEU A 378 -13.30 -4.95 -13.36
CA LEU A 378 -14.40 -4.06 -13.74
C LEU A 378 -15.24 -4.65 -14.89
N GLY A 379 -14.61 -5.34 -15.83
CA GLY A 379 -15.28 -6.08 -16.91
C GLY A 379 -16.25 -7.14 -16.39
N GLU A 380 -15.84 -7.96 -15.43
CA GLU A 380 -16.69 -8.97 -14.75
C GLU A 380 -17.88 -8.33 -14.01
N LEU A 381 -17.72 -7.08 -13.56
CA LEU A 381 -18.79 -6.31 -12.92
C LEU A 381 -19.71 -5.60 -13.93
N GLY A 382 -19.40 -5.69 -15.23
CA GLY A 382 -20.16 -5.10 -16.33
C GLY A 382 -19.76 -3.67 -16.68
N TRP A 383 -18.59 -3.21 -16.23
CA TRP A 383 -18.04 -1.90 -16.51
C TRP A 383 -16.97 -2.00 -17.59
N THR A 384 -17.18 -1.31 -18.71
CA THR A 384 -16.26 -1.33 -19.86
C THR A 384 -16.04 0.08 -20.39
N ALA A 385 -15.11 0.25 -21.34
CA ALA A 385 -14.92 1.52 -21.99
C ALA A 385 -16.20 1.93 -22.77
N PRO A 386 -16.58 3.22 -22.78
CA PRO A 386 -15.84 4.35 -22.22
C PRO A 386 -16.13 4.65 -20.74
N GLN A 387 -17.05 3.91 -20.09
CA GLN A 387 -17.51 4.17 -18.70
C GLN A 387 -16.40 3.97 -17.68
N ALA A 388 -15.70 2.84 -17.77
CA ALA A 388 -14.54 2.54 -16.95
C ALA A 388 -13.32 2.38 -17.85
N TRP A 389 -12.24 3.08 -17.52
CA TRP A 389 -10.95 2.94 -18.18
C TRP A 389 -9.85 2.88 -17.12
N ALA A 390 -8.85 2.04 -17.39
CA ALA A 390 -7.68 1.85 -16.57
C ALA A 390 -6.44 1.91 -17.44
N GLY A 391 -5.44 2.69 -17.03
CA GLY A 391 -4.19 2.81 -17.76
C GLY A 391 -3.08 3.41 -16.93
N VAL A 392 -1.90 3.48 -17.54
CA VAL A 392 -0.70 4.04 -16.92
C VAL A 392 -0.64 5.52 -17.27
N LEU A 393 -0.24 6.36 -16.31
CA LEU A 393 0.02 7.77 -16.59
C LEU A 393 1.32 7.87 -17.39
N ASP A 394 1.25 8.41 -18.60
CA ASP A 394 2.44 8.75 -19.39
C ASP A 394 3.00 10.09 -18.89
N PHE A 395 4.22 10.06 -18.36
CA PHE A 395 4.88 11.25 -17.81
C PHE A 395 5.27 12.25 -18.91
N ASN A 396 5.36 11.80 -20.16
CA ASN A 396 5.74 12.62 -21.31
C ASN A 396 4.55 13.08 -22.16
N ALA A 397 3.35 12.53 -21.93
CA ALA A 397 2.16 12.90 -22.68
C ALA A 397 1.10 13.54 -21.78
N GLU A 398 0.23 14.36 -22.37
CA GLU A 398 -0.95 14.85 -21.67
C GLU A 398 -1.95 13.71 -21.49
N PRO A 399 -2.64 13.64 -20.34
CA PRO A 399 -3.73 12.69 -20.16
C PRO A 399 -4.78 12.87 -21.26
N PRO A 400 -5.41 11.78 -21.72
CA PRO A 400 -6.35 11.82 -22.84
C PRO A 400 -7.60 12.66 -22.54
N GLU A 401 -7.85 12.97 -21.27
CA GLU A 401 -9.04 13.66 -20.81
C GLU A 401 -8.78 14.46 -19.53
N VAL A 402 -9.45 15.61 -19.45
CA VAL A 402 -9.53 16.42 -18.23
C VAL A 402 -10.66 15.87 -17.35
N CYS A 403 -10.32 15.61 -16.09
CA CYS A 403 -11.24 15.05 -15.11
C CYS A 403 -12.02 16.17 -14.39
N ASP A 404 -13.26 15.87 -13.99
CA ASP A 404 -14.03 16.80 -13.17
C ASP A 404 -13.57 16.70 -11.70
N ILE A 405 -13.46 15.47 -11.19
CA ILE A 405 -12.99 15.19 -9.84
C ILE A 405 -11.75 14.29 -9.92
N VAL A 406 -10.70 14.63 -9.17
CA VAL A 406 -9.55 13.73 -9.00
C VAL A 406 -9.44 13.27 -7.55
N ILE A 407 -9.26 11.97 -7.36
CA ILE A 407 -9.15 11.36 -6.04
C ILE A 407 -7.84 10.58 -5.90
N SER A 408 -7.34 10.51 -4.68
CA SER A 408 -6.29 9.56 -4.31
C SER A 408 -6.52 9.10 -2.87
N HIS A 409 -6.70 7.80 -2.69
CA HIS A 409 -6.84 7.17 -1.38
C HIS A 409 -5.66 6.24 -1.15
N ASN A 410 -4.77 6.58 -0.20
CA ASN A 410 -3.52 5.89 0.11
C ASN A 410 -2.41 5.89 -0.96
N ALA A 411 -2.70 6.18 -2.23
CA ALA A 411 -1.71 5.98 -3.30
C ALA A 411 -0.70 7.12 -3.49
N LEU A 412 -1.09 8.39 -3.34
CA LEU A 412 -0.19 9.51 -3.58
C LEU A 412 0.99 9.50 -2.59
N SER A 413 0.77 9.06 -1.36
CA SER A 413 1.84 8.88 -0.36
C SER A 413 2.74 7.68 -0.63
N GLU A 414 2.31 6.77 -1.49
CA GLU A 414 3.16 5.69 -1.97
C GLU A 414 4.02 6.18 -3.13
N LEU A 415 3.99 7.44 -3.55
CA LEU A 415 4.86 8.00 -4.59
C LEU A 415 6.01 8.82 -3.97
N ASP A 416 7.16 8.92 -4.65
CA ASP A 416 8.26 9.80 -4.31
C ASP A 416 7.91 11.24 -4.71
N GLY A 417 8.63 12.22 -4.15
CA GLY A 417 8.35 13.63 -4.40
C GLY A 417 8.24 13.99 -5.89
N PRO A 418 9.19 13.57 -6.76
CA PRO A 418 9.10 13.79 -8.20
C PRO A 418 7.85 13.19 -8.85
N ALA A 419 7.53 11.92 -8.61
CA ALA A 419 6.35 11.29 -9.20
C ALA A 419 5.06 11.93 -8.68
N GLN A 420 4.98 12.24 -7.39
CA GLN A 420 3.87 12.99 -6.79
C GLN A 420 3.59 14.29 -7.55
N LEU A 421 4.62 15.06 -7.87
CA LEU A 421 4.49 16.31 -8.61
C LEU A 421 4.01 16.11 -10.04
N VAL A 422 4.49 15.09 -10.76
CA VAL A 422 4.01 14.78 -12.12
C VAL A 422 2.52 14.44 -12.11
N TYR A 423 2.07 13.61 -11.16
CA TYR A 423 0.65 13.33 -10.97
C TYR A 423 -0.14 14.60 -10.59
N GLY A 424 0.45 15.45 -9.76
CA GLY A 424 -0.10 16.75 -9.37
C GLY A 424 -0.35 17.67 -10.56
N GLU A 425 0.66 17.85 -11.41
CA GLU A 425 0.63 18.70 -12.60
C GLU A 425 -0.30 18.15 -13.69
N LYS A 426 -0.26 16.84 -13.93
CA LYS A 426 -1.03 16.22 -15.02
C LYS A 426 -2.48 15.94 -14.67
N LEU A 427 -2.80 15.64 -13.42
CA LEU A 427 -4.17 15.27 -13.04
C LEU A 427 -4.78 16.29 -12.09
N LEU A 428 -4.14 16.53 -10.94
CA LEU A 428 -4.77 17.25 -9.84
C LEU A 428 -5.10 18.70 -10.20
N VAL A 429 -4.11 19.48 -10.65
CA VAL A 429 -4.32 20.91 -10.92
C VAL A 429 -5.22 21.18 -12.13
N ARG A 430 -5.57 20.13 -12.88
CA ARG A 430 -6.48 20.19 -14.03
C ARG A 430 -7.90 19.75 -13.69
N ALA A 431 -8.15 19.29 -12.46
CA ALA A 431 -9.48 18.91 -12.00
C ALA A 431 -10.44 20.11 -12.12
N ARG A 432 -11.57 19.94 -12.81
CA ARG A 432 -12.52 21.05 -13.07
C ARG A 432 -13.36 21.43 -11.85
N VAL A 433 -13.74 20.44 -11.05
CA VAL A 433 -14.60 20.60 -9.87
C VAL A 433 -13.76 20.59 -8.61
N GLY A 434 -12.87 19.60 -8.45
CA GLY A 434 -11.95 19.60 -7.33
C GLY A 434 -11.22 18.29 -7.09
N ILE A 435 -10.47 18.29 -5.99
CA ILE A 435 -9.54 17.23 -5.61
C ILE A 435 -9.94 16.69 -4.24
N HIS A 436 -9.91 15.36 -4.07
CA HIS A 436 -10.07 14.72 -2.77
C HIS A 436 -8.95 13.71 -2.49
N ILE A 437 -8.03 14.08 -1.61
CA ILE A 437 -6.90 13.25 -1.18
C ILE A 437 -7.22 12.74 0.22
N GLY A 438 -7.43 11.44 0.37
CA GLY A 438 -7.72 10.82 1.67
C GLY A 438 -6.61 9.87 2.11
N ILE A 439 -6.19 9.98 3.37
CA ILE A 439 -5.24 9.06 4.02
C ILE A 439 -3.91 8.97 3.23
N ASN A 440 -3.31 10.12 2.91
CA ASN A 440 -1.98 10.19 2.33
C ASN A 440 -1.02 10.87 3.32
N ILE A 441 0.15 10.27 3.52
CA ILE A 441 1.26 10.87 4.24
C ILE A 441 2.13 11.63 3.24
N ILE A 442 2.00 12.96 3.20
CA ILE A 442 2.94 13.83 2.48
C ILE A 442 4.03 14.23 3.49
N THR A 443 5.29 13.95 3.18
CA THR A 443 6.38 14.28 4.10
C THR A 443 6.51 15.80 4.25
N LYS A 444 7.09 16.26 5.36
CA LYS A 444 7.36 17.70 5.54
C LYS A 444 8.25 18.26 4.41
N ALA A 445 9.16 17.45 3.88
CA ALA A 445 10.04 17.86 2.79
C ALA A 445 9.27 18.05 1.47
N ASP A 446 8.25 17.22 1.22
CA ASP A 446 7.44 17.27 -0.01
C ASP A 446 6.28 18.27 0.08
N LEU A 447 5.93 18.73 1.29
CA LEU A 447 4.77 19.61 1.51
C LEU A 447 4.89 20.97 0.82
N GLN A 448 6.07 21.61 0.84
CA GLN A 448 6.23 22.94 0.25
C GLN A 448 6.05 22.95 -1.28
N PRO A 449 6.66 22.02 -2.05
CA PRO A 449 6.35 21.86 -3.47
C PRO A 449 4.86 21.71 -3.78
N TRP A 450 4.12 20.96 -2.95
CA TRP A 450 2.68 20.82 -3.07
C TRP A 450 1.92 22.12 -2.82
N VAL A 451 2.25 22.84 -1.75
CA VAL A 451 1.66 24.15 -1.44
C VAL A 451 1.89 25.12 -2.59
N ASP A 452 3.10 25.16 -3.15
CA ASP A 452 3.43 26.05 -4.25
C ASP A 452 2.69 25.65 -5.54
N LEU A 453 2.58 24.35 -5.84
CA LEU A 453 1.83 23.83 -6.99
C LEU A 453 0.35 24.21 -6.90
N LEU A 454 -0.28 23.96 -5.75
CA LEU A 454 -1.70 24.24 -5.52
C LEU A 454 -1.98 25.75 -5.50
N ALA A 455 -1.14 26.55 -4.84
CA ALA A 455 -1.29 28.00 -4.78
C ALA A 455 -1.18 28.65 -6.17
N ARG A 456 -0.21 28.24 -6.99
CA ARG A 456 -0.06 28.73 -8.37
C ARG A 456 -1.25 28.38 -9.26
N ASN A 457 -1.94 27.29 -8.96
CA ASN A 457 -3.14 26.84 -9.68
C ASN A 457 -4.46 27.21 -8.97
N ARG A 458 -4.41 28.13 -7.98
CA ARG A 458 -5.58 28.69 -7.27
C ARG A 458 -6.44 27.65 -6.53
N PHE A 459 -5.83 26.58 -6.05
CA PHE A 459 -6.50 25.63 -5.16
C PHE A 459 -6.41 26.10 -3.70
N ALA A 460 -7.53 26.01 -2.98
CA ALA A 460 -7.56 26.18 -1.53
C ALA A 460 -7.49 24.79 -0.86
N ILE A 461 -6.65 24.67 0.17
CA ILE A 461 -6.51 23.43 0.95
C ILE A 461 -7.46 23.49 2.14
N SER A 462 -8.38 22.52 2.21
CA SER A 462 -9.28 22.31 3.34
C SER A 462 -9.01 20.95 3.97
N TYR A 463 -8.78 20.92 5.27
CA TYR A 463 -8.61 19.68 6.02
C TYR A 463 -9.97 19.19 6.52
N LEU A 464 -10.39 18.02 6.05
CA LEU A 464 -11.56 17.34 6.61
C LEU A 464 -11.11 16.47 7.79
N PRO A 465 -11.82 16.51 8.92
CA PRO A 465 -11.54 15.59 10.02
C PRO A 465 -11.75 14.16 9.54
N THR A 466 -10.77 13.28 9.78
CA THR A 466 -10.87 11.87 9.42
C THR A 466 -12.08 11.21 10.11
N PRO A 467 -12.91 10.43 9.41
CA PRO A 467 -14.16 9.86 9.93
C PRO A 467 -14.02 8.94 11.16
N THR A 468 -12.81 8.55 11.52
CA THR A 468 -12.59 7.46 12.47
C THR A 468 -12.41 7.90 13.91
N ARG A 469 -12.46 9.20 14.25
CA ARG A 469 -12.35 9.64 15.66
C ARG A 469 -13.20 10.86 15.95
N SER A 470 -14.26 10.69 16.74
CA SER A 470 -14.85 11.84 17.43
C SER A 470 -13.89 12.27 18.55
N PRO A 471 -13.63 13.58 18.73
CA PRO A 471 -12.82 14.08 19.84
C PRO A 471 -13.35 13.61 21.20
N THR A 472 -14.67 13.40 21.29
CA THR A 472 -15.37 12.90 22.47
C THR A 472 -15.05 11.44 22.81
N ASP A 473 -14.84 10.57 21.80
CA ASP A 473 -14.46 9.16 22.04
C ASP A 473 -13.00 9.06 22.52
N GLU A 474 -12.11 9.92 22.01
CA GLU A 474 -10.74 10.02 22.52
C GLU A 474 -10.69 10.62 23.93
N GLN A 475 -11.48 11.66 24.20
CA GLN A 475 -11.59 12.24 25.55
C GLN A 475 -12.16 11.25 26.57
N SER A 476 -13.15 10.45 26.19
CA SER A 476 -13.73 9.41 27.05
C SER A 476 -12.70 8.32 27.37
N ARG A 477 -11.89 7.90 26.39
CA ARG A 477 -10.74 7.00 26.62
C ARG A 477 -9.65 7.62 27.49
N CYS A 478 -9.37 8.91 27.34
CA CYS A 478 -8.42 9.61 28.22
C CYS A 478 -8.96 9.66 29.67
N ALA A 479 -10.27 9.87 29.86
CA ALA A 479 -10.91 9.84 31.19
C ALA A 479 -10.89 8.44 31.82
N GLU A 480 -11.12 7.40 31.03
CA GLU A 480 -11.00 6.00 31.47
C GLU A 480 -9.56 5.65 31.89
N LEU A 481 -8.55 6.14 31.15
CA LEU A 481 -7.14 6.00 31.51
C LEU A 481 -6.80 6.72 32.83
N VAL A 482 -7.37 7.91 33.09
CA VAL A 482 -7.22 8.62 34.38
C VAL A 482 -7.81 7.80 35.52
N ALA A 483 -9.03 7.27 35.33
CA ALA A 483 -9.74 6.50 36.35
C ALA A 483 -8.98 5.21 36.71
N ARG A 484 -8.44 4.50 35.71
CA ARG A 484 -7.64 3.28 35.91
C ARG A 484 -6.29 3.56 36.59
N ALA A 485 -5.65 4.68 36.24
CA ALA A 485 -4.40 5.12 36.88
C ALA A 485 -4.59 5.46 38.36
N GLY A 486 -5.69 6.14 38.70
CA GLY A 486 -6.02 6.49 40.08
C GLY A 486 -6.43 5.30 40.95
N ALA A 487 -6.94 4.22 40.34
CA ALA A 487 -7.34 3.01 41.04
C ALA A 487 -6.18 2.02 41.31
N GLY A 488 -4.94 2.36 40.91
CA GLY A 488 -3.77 1.50 41.10
C GLY A 488 -3.81 0.18 40.32
N ALA A 489 -4.66 0.09 39.29
CA ALA A 489 -5.07 -1.18 38.70
C ALA A 489 -4.20 -1.69 37.53
N ASP A 490 -3.10 -1.04 37.16
CA ASP A 490 -2.24 -1.55 36.08
C ASP A 490 -0.75 -1.25 36.32
N GLY A 491 0.09 -2.28 36.18
CA GLY A 491 1.55 -2.18 36.03
C GLY A 491 1.98 -1.60 34.67
N ALA A 492 1.28 -0.57 34.16
CA ALA A 492 1.61 0.08 32.91
C ALA A 492 2.72 1.13 33.13
N THR A 493 3.85 0.97 32.43
CA THR A 493 4.99 1.90 32.50
C THR A 493 4.78 3.16 31.65
N ALA A 494 5.40 4.26 32.08
CA ALA A 494 5.28 5.63 31.55
C ALA A 494 5.39 5.82 30.01
N PRO A 495 6.14 5.01 29.23
CA PRO A 495 6.27 5.23 27.78
C PRO A 495 5.01 4.90 26.95
N SER A 496 4.18 3.93 27.39
CA SER A 496 2.99 3.49 26.62
C SER A 496 1.86 4.53 26.54
N LEU A 497 1.95 5.60 27.34
CA LEU A 497 0.96 6.67 27.40
C LEU A 497 1.34 7.88 26.58
N LYS A 498 2.61 8.10 26.21
CA LYS A 498 3.04 9.34 25.54
C LYS A 498 2.39 9.51 24.16
N ASP A 499 2.22 8.40 23.44
CA ASP A 499 1.53 8.36 22.15
C ASP A 499 0.00 8.40 22.28
N LYS A 500 -0.54 7.89 23.40
CA LYS A 500 -1.98 7.97 23.73
C LYS A 500 -2.38 9.36 24.27
N MET A 501 -1.43 10.08 24.86
CA MET A 501 -1.60 11.42 25.40
C MET A 501 -1.60 12.49 24.32
N LEU A 502 -1.10 12.23 23.10
CA LEU A 502 -1.01 13.26 22.05
C LEU A 502 -2.36 13.96 21.83
N TYR A 503 -3.46 13.20 21.96
CA TYR A 503 -4.83 13.60 21.68
C TYR A 503 -5.68 13.99 22.92
N CYS A 504 -5.16 13.86 24.15
CA CYS A 504 -5.87 14.29 25.35
C CYS A 504 -5.83 15.83 25.51
N ASP A 505 -6.85 16.43 26.12
CA ASP A 505 -6.84 17.85 26.45
C ASP A 505 -5.80 18.21 27.53
N ALA A 506 -5.49 19.50 27.66
CA ALA A 506 -4.46 19.99 28.57
C ALA A 506 -4.77 19.66 30.05
N LYS A 507 -6.05 19.67 30.44
CA LYS A 507 -6.50 19.41 31.82
C LYS A 507 -6.29 17.94 32.20
N THR A 508 -6.62 17.03 31.30
CA THR A 508 -6.48 15.58 31.44
C THR A 508 -5.01 15.18 31.44
N LYS A 509 -4.19 15.79 30.57
CA LYS A 509 -2.72 15.65 30.60
C LYS A 509 -2.13 16.05 31.95
N GLN A 510 -2.64 17.12 32.56
CA GLN A 510 -2.17 17.59 33.86
C GLN A 510 -2.59 16.65 35.01
N GLN A 511 -3.79 16.07 34.97
CA GLN A 511 -4.25 15.10 35.97
C GLN A 511 -3.44 13.80 35.92
N LEU A 512 -3.18 13.24 34.72
CA LEU A 512 -2.34 12.06 34.54
C LEU A 512 -0.92 12.29 35.10
N ARG A 513 -0.35 13.49 34.86
CA ARG A 513 0.97 13.85 35.41
C ARG A 513 0.98 13.90 36.94
N LYS A 514 -0.07 14.41 37.58
CA LYS A 514 -0.17 14.45 39.06
C LYS A 514 -0.28 13.06 39.69
N VAL A 515 -1.06 12.16 39.07
CA VAL A 515 -1.25 10.79 39.57
C VAL A 515 0.06 9.97 39.47
N TRP A 516 0.82 10.12 38.38
CA TRP A 516 2.02 9.30 38.15
C TRP A 516 3.34 9.88 38.66
N PHE A 517 3.48 11.21 38.73
CA PHE A 517 4.70 11.86 39.21
C PHE A 517 4.55 12.46 40.61
N GLY A 518 3.40 12.22 41.27
CA GLY A 518 3.08 12.71 42.61
C GLY A 518 3.73 11.95 43.78
N GLY A 519 4.81 11.20 43.54
CA GLY A 519 5.67 10.68 44.60
C GLY A 519 6.61 11.79 45.08
N SER A 520 6.47 12.21 46.34
CA SER A 520 7.24 13.27 46.98
C SER A 520 8.76 13.09 46.82
N HIS A 521 9.39 13.91 45.98
CA HIS A 521 10.83 14.17 46.04
C HIS A 521 11.11 15.37 46.98
N PRO A 522 12.22 15.35 47.74
CA PRO A 522 12.51 16.37 48.73
C PRO A 522 12.78 17.72 48.06
N SER A 523 12.25 18.77 48.69
CA SER A 523 12.39 20.16 48.28
C SER A 523 13.86 20.56 48.16
N HIS A 524 14.30 20.94 46.96
CA HIS A 524 15.50 21.76 46.80
C HIS A 524 15.22 23.22 47.21
N PRO A 525 16.19 23.91 47.83
CA PRO A 525 16.04 25.33 48.18
C PRO A 525 15.98 26.21 46.92
N PRO A 526 15.28 27.35 46.97
CA PRO A 526 15.07 28.20 45.81
C PRO A 526 16.39 28.84 45.35
N PRO A 527 16.60 29.01 44.03
CA PRO A 527 17.77 29.71 43.53
C PRO A 527 17.68 31.22 43.83
N SER A 528 18.83 31.82 44.19
CA SER A 528 18.98 33.27 44.34
C SER A 528 18.67 34.01 43.04
N PRO A 529 18.14 35.24 43.12
CA PRO A 529 17.70 36.00 41.95
C PRO A 529 18.89 36.46 41.11
N ALA A 530 18.82 36.21 39.80
CA ALA A 530 19.76 36.73 38.82
C ALA A 530 19.48 38.22 38.51
N PRO A 531 20.49 39.00 38.05
CA PRO A 531 20.40 40.45 37.90
C PRO A 531 19.50 40.84 36.72
N THR A 532 18.69 41.87 36.90
CA THR A 532 17.81 42.46 35.88
C THR A 532 18.61 43.10 34.75
N THR A 533 18.38 42.63 33.52
CA THR A 533 18.82 43.29 32.28
C THR A 533 17.93 44.50 31.96
N PRO A 534 18.48 45.58 31.37
CA PRO A 534 17.70 46.76 31.01
C PRO A 534 16.87 46.53 29.73
N PRO A 535 15.73 47.23 29.57
CA PRO A 535 14.84 47.03 28.45
C PRO A 535 15.42 47.57 27.12
N PRO A 536 15.04 46.98 25.97
CA PRO A 536 15.49 47.41 24.66
C PRO A 536 14.80 48.73 24.23
N PRO A 537 15.45 49.52 23.35
CA PRO A 537 14.92 50.81 22.90
C PRO A 537 13.76 50.66 21.91
N THR A 538 12.84 51.62 22.00
CA THR A 538 11.62 51.74 21.20
C THR A 538 11.91 52.01 19.71
N PRO A 539 11.18 51.39 18.76
CA PRO A 539 11.35 51.66 17.32
C PRO A 539 10.72 53.00 16.91
N PRO A 540 11.24 53.65 15.84
CA PRO A 540 10.71 54.92 15.32
C PRO A 540 9.42 54.73 14.49
N PRO A 541 8.62 55.79 14.32
CA PRO A 541 7.32 55.72 13.65
C PRO A 541 7.45 55.58 12.11
N PRO A 542 6.42 55.01 11.43
CA PRO A 542 6.47 54.75 9.99
C PRO A 542 6.28 56.03 9.16
N SER A 543 7.10 56.17 8.12
CA SER A 543 7.01 57.25 7.13
C SER A 543 5.87 57.04 6.13
N SER A 544 5.20 58.14 5.81
CA SER A 544 4.07 58.28 4.88
C SER A 544 4.32 57.81 3.44
N SER A 545 3.28 57.21 2.88
CA SER A 545 3.02 56.83 1.48
C SER A 545 3.08 57.97 0.46
N PRO A 546 3.21 57.64 -0.84
CA PRO A 546 2.66 58.48 -1.90
C PRO A 546 1.61 57.76 -2.78
N THR A 547 0.70 58.60 -3.25
CA THR A 547 -0.56 58.46 -3.97
C THR A 547 -0.46 57.83 -5.38
N PRO A 548 -1.51 57.15 -5.88
CA PRO A 548 -1.55 56.62 -7.26
C PRO A 548 -2.02 57.64 -8.30
N SER A 549 -1.50 57.51 -9.52
CA SER A 549 -1.88 58.30 -10.71
C SER A 549 -3.06 57.67 -11.49
N PRO A 550 -3.84 58.46 -12.25
CA PRO A 550 -5.08 58.02 -12.90
C PRO A 550 -4.87 57.39 -14.30
N PRO A 551 -5.87 56.65 -14.85
CA PRO A 551 -5.75 55.98 -16.14
C PRO A 551 -6.22 56.88 -17.30
N PRO A 552 -5.75 56.66 -18.55
CA PRO A 552 -6.34 57.29 -19.71
C PRO A 552 -7.41 56.40 -20.36
N SER A 553 -8.51 57.05 -20.75
CA SER A 553 -9.55 56.56 -21.64
C SER A 553 -9.23 56.91 -23.09
N SER A 554 -9.70 56.09 -24.04
CA SER A 554 -10.50 56.47 -25.23
C SER A 554 -10.38 55.47 -26.40
N SER A 555 -11.55 55.18 -26.97
CA SER A 555 -11.96 54.38 -28.14
C SER A 555 -11.52 55.01 -29.50
N PRO A 556 -12.01 54.64 -30.74
CA PRO A 556 -13.01 53.66 -31.20
C PRO A 556 -12.60 52.92 -32.54
N PRO A 557 -13.45 52.71 -33.59
CA PRO A 557 -14.04 51.41 -33.94
C PRO A 557 -13.72 50.93 -35.38
N HIS A 558 -13.99 49.65 -35.71
CA HIS A 558 -14.23 49.25 -37.11
C HIS A 558 -15.32 48.19 -37.25
N SER A 559 -16.29 48.53 -38.10
CA SER A 559 -17.37 47.75 -38.69
C SER A 559 -16.92 46.98 -39.93
N HIS A 560 -17.48 45.79 -40.18
CA HIS A 560 -17.83 45.19 -41.50
C HIS A 560 -18.45 43.80 -41.22
N SER A 561 -19.77 43.58 -41.33
CA SER A 561 -20.58 43.24 -42.52
C SER A 561 -20.27 41.89 -43.18
N GLY A 562 -21.22 40.94 -43.10
CA GLY A 562 -21.70 40.17 -44.27
C GLY A 562 -21.52 38.65 -44.32
N MET A 563 -22.66 37.92 -44.26
CA MET A 563 -23.07 36.72 -45.06
C MET A 563 -22.19 35.44 -44.98
N SER A 564 -22.67 34.19 -45.02
CA SER A 564 -23.90 33.59 -45.54
C SER A 564 -24.15 32.21 -44.92
N ASP A 565 -25.43 31.89 -44.69
CA ASP A 565 -25.96 30.55 -44.50
C ASP A 565 -25.82 29.69 -45.78
N GLY A 566 -25.63 28.37 -45.62
CA GLY A 566 -25.81 27.44 -46.73
C GLY A 566 -25.05 26.10 -46.67
N ALA A 567 -25.14 25.33 -45.59
CA ALA A 567 -24.74 23.91 -45.60
C ALA A 567 -25.31 23.13 -44.39
N SER A 568 -26.58 22.72 -44.42
CA SER A 568 -27.06 21.72 -43.43
C SER A 568 -28.06 20.68 -43.93
N ALA A 569 -28.53 20.75 -45.18
CA ALA A 569 -29.51 19.79 -45.69
C ALA A 569 -28.89 18.47 -46.20
N THR A 570 -27.66 18.49 -46.70
CA THR A 570 -27.04 17.31 -47.34
C THR A 570 -26.53 16.26 -46.33
N LEU A 571 -26.19 16.69 -45.12
CA LEU A 571 -25.64 15.81 -44.08
C LEU A 571 -26.72 14.99 -43.35
N VAL A 572 -27.94 15.51 -43.27
CA VAL A 572 -29.08 14.82 -42.64
C VAL A 572 -29.61 13.68 -43.52
N ILE A 573 -29.60 13.86 -44.84
CA ILE A 573 -30.07 12.83 -45.79
C ILE A 573 -29.10 11.64 -45.83
N ALA A 574 -27.79 11.89 -45.76
CA ALA A 574 -26.77 10.83 -45.70
C ALA A 574 -26.89 9.98 -44.41
N TYR A 575 -27.24 10.62 -43.28
CA TYR A 575 -27.39 9.93 -42.01
C TYR A 575 -28.64 9.02 -41.96
N ILE A 576 -29.74 9.46 -42.57
CA ILE A 576 -30.98 8.67 -42.66
C ILE A 576 -30.78 7.46 -43.59
N ALA A 577 -30.07 7.63 -44.71
CA ALA A 577 -29.76 6.52 -45.62
C ALA A 577 -28.86 5.46 -44.95
N PHE A 578 -27.88 5.89 -44.15
CA PHE A 578 -27.00 4.99 -43.41
C PHE A 578 -27.75 4.22 -42.31
N ALA A 579 -28.63 4.90 -41.56
CA ALA A 579 -29.45 4.26 -40.52
C ALA A 579 -30.44 3.23 -41.08
N LEU A 580 -31.04 3.49 -42.25
CA LEU A 580 -31.92 2.54 -42.94
C LEU A 580 -31.14 1.33 -43.50
N GLY A 581 -29.90 1.52 -43.95
CA GLY A 581 -29.02 0.43 -44.37
C GLY A 581 -28.67 -0.54 -43.24
N ILE A 582 -28.43 -0.04 -42.04
CA ILE A 582 -28.13 -0.88 -40.85
C ILE A 582 -29.36 -1.70 -40.43
N LEU A 583 -30.57 -1.13 -40.50
CA LEU A 583 -31.81 -1.85 -40.19
C LEU A 583 -32.10 -2.97 -41.20
N ALA A 584 -31.83 -2.75 -42.48
CA ALA A 584 -31.97 -3.79 -43.51
C ALA A 584 -30.98 -4.94 -43.32
N LEU A 585 -29.74 -4.65 -42.89
CA LEU A 585 -28.73 -5.66 -42.61
C LEU A 585 -29.08 -6.51 -41.38
N GLY A 586 -29.64 -5.88 -40.34
CA GLY A 586 -30.11 -6.59 -39.13
C GLY A 586 -31.26 -7.56 -39.41
N ALA A 587 -32.20 -7.18 -40.28
CA ALA A 587 -33.31 -8.05 -40.68
C ALA A 587 -32.83 -9.28 -41.48
N ALA A 588 -31.81 -9.12 -42.34
CA ALA A 588 -31.23 -10.21 -43.12
C ALA A 588 -30.47 -11.24 -42.27
N VAL A 589 -29.83 -10.80 -41.17
CA VAL A 589 -29.12 -11.69 -40.22
C VAL A 589 -30.12 -12.48 -39.37
N MET A 590 -31.23 -11.88 -38.95
CA MET A 590 -32.28 -12.55 -38.19
C MET A 590 -33.02 -13.61 -39.02
N ALA A 591 -33.23 -13.35 -40.32
CA ALA A 591 -33.86 -14.32 -41.23
C ALA A 591 -32.98 -15.57 -41.48
N LYS A 592 -31.66 -15.45 -41.46
CA LYS A 592 -30.74 -16.60 -41.60
C LYS A 592 -30.68 -17.49 -40.36
N SER A 593 -30.94 -16.94 -39.17
CA SER A 593 -30.87 -17.72 -37.92
C SER A 593 -32.12 -18.59 -37.67
N ALA A 594 -33.23 -18.33 -38.38
CA ALA A 594 -34.47 -19.12 -38.27
C ALA A 594 -34.46 -20.40 -39.13
N VAL A 595 -33.56 -20.53 -40.11
CA VAL A 595 -33.49 -21.69 -41.03
C VAL A 595 -32.60 -22.82 -40.49
N ALA A 596 -31.77 -22.56 -39.46
CA ALA A 596 -30.79 -23.53 -38.95
C ALA A 596 -31.30 -24.43 -37.80
N LYS A 597 -32.57 -24.31 -37.36
CA LYS A 597 -33.16 -25.15 -36.30
C LYS A 597 -34.34 -25.95 -36.85
N GLY A 598 -34.05 -26.98 -37.63
CA GLY A 598 -35.10 -27.82 -38.19
C GLY A 598 -34.60 -29.13 -38.76
N THR A 599 -33.95 -29.98 -37.97
CA THR A 599 -33.86 -31.44 -38.20
C THR A 599 -33.11 -32.12 -37.06
N THR A 600 -33.82 -32.87 -36.22
CA THR A 600 -33.43 -34.22 -35.74
C THR A 600 -34.54 -34.76 -34.84
N THR A 601 -35.46 -35.48 -35.45
CA THR A 601 -36.33 -36.47 -34.79
C THR A 601 -35.75 -37.86 -35.07
N GLY A 602 -35.60 -38.69 -34.04
CA GLY A 602 -35.69 -40.14 -34.21
C GLY A 602 -34.61 -41.00 -33.54
N VAL A 603 -35.10 -41.91 -32.69
CA VAL A 603 -34.53 -43.22 -32.30
C VAL A 603 -33.56 -43.25 -31.10
N SER A 604 -34.07 -43.56 -29.90
CA SER A 604 -34.01 -44.94 -29.39
C SER A 604 -34.78 -45.09 -28.06
N ARG A 605 -35.75 -46.02 -28.08
CA ARG A 605 -36.37 -46.65 -26.91
C ARG A 605 -35.41 -47.77 -26.45
N GLU A 606 -35.03 -47.79 -25.17
CA GLU A 606 -35.06 -48.99 -24.31
C GLU A 606 -34.55 -48.67 -22.90
N ALA A 607 -34.86 -49.56 -21.95
CA ALA A 607 -34.53 -49.55 -20.53
C ALA A 607 -35.45 -48.74 -19.60
N GLY A 608 -36.69 -49.23 -19.46
CA GLY A 608 -37.42 -49.12 -18.21
C GLY A 608 -36.98 -50.18 -17.20
N LYS A 609 -37.33 -49.92 -15.92
CA LYS A 609 -37.22 -50.80 -14.73
C LYS A 609 -35.83 -50.95 -14.12
N PHE A 610 -35.52 -50.13 -13.11
CA PHE A 610 -35.12 -50.64 -11.78
C PHE A 610 -35.15 -49.52 -10.73
N GLU A 611 -35.71 -49.85 -9.56
CA GLU A 611 -35.47 -49.23 -8.26
C GLU A 611 -35.99 -47.81 -7.92
N ARG A 612 -37.32 -47.72 -7.81
CA ARG A 612 -37.95 -47.08 -6.64
C ARG A 612 -37.74 -47.99 -5.42
N ARG A 613 -36.69 -47.80 -4.62
CA ARG A 613 -36.57 -48.38 -3.25
C ARG A 613 -35.35 -47.79 -2.52
N ARG A 614 -35.56 -46.65 -1.84
CA ARG A 614 -34.95 -46.27 -0.55
C ARG A 614 -35.17 -44.77 -0.33
N ILE A 615 -36.19 -44.44 0.43
CA ILE A 615 -36.25 -43.38 1.47
C ILE A 615 -37.66 -43.53 2.05
N ALA A 616 -37.79 -44.50 2.96
CA ALA A 616 -38.92 -44.67 3.87
C ALA A 616 -38.50 -45.68 4.96
N SER A 617 -37.60 -45.25 5.86
CA SER A 617 -37.44 -45.88 7.17
C SER A 617 -36.76 -44.89 8.13
N ARG A 618 -37.56 -44.01 8.75
CA ARG A 618 -37.28 -43.40 10.06
C ARG A 618 -38.63 -43.02 10.69
N LYS A 619 -39.26 -44.04 11.27
CA LYS A 619 -40.25 -43.94 12.36
C LYS A 619 -40.24 -45.28 13.08
N GLU A 620 -39.31 -45.40 14.01
CA GLU A 620 -39.47 -45.93 15.38
C GLU A 620 -38.40 -45.26 16.24
#